data_AF-A0A1G7RUH7-F1
#
_entry.id   AF-A0A1G7RUH7-F1
#
_cell.length_a   1.000
_cell.length_b   1.000
_cell.length_c   1.000
_cell.angle_alpha   90.00
_cell.angle_beta   90.00
_cell.angle_gamma   90.00
#
_symmetry.space_group_name_H-M   'P 1'
#
loop_
_entity.id
_entity.type
_entity.pdbx_description
1 polymer ?
#
loop_
_entity_poly.entity_id
_entity_poly.type
_entity_poly.pdbx_seq_one_letter_code
_entity_poly.pdbx_strand_id
1 'polypeptide(L)'
;MPENNQSLEIRSNEMEEVVGNIPTWIVRWGITVLFAVGILGLMIANLIRFPDILHGTVLMQSENQPGKVTIRRTDENSNFRFNYLVKNGDQVAPGDTLLTRYDPKEGKNYYTITPMAGKIYITKGIDEKNTLDQIIWVVPKSSKAEIKVKYNSKRAGNVKVGQSVKIELADFPSNEYGFLEGTVSSILPVQMDGEHLAYVELKQQKIITSEKKEIPILPVMEGSAEIVLSDRSIFQRIFGSIF
;
A
#
# COMPACT_ATOMS: atom_id res chain seq x y z
N MET A 1 -75.97 -67.37 -23.80
CA MET A 1 -75.13 -67.00 -22.63
C MET A 1 -74.44 -68.28 -22.19
N PRO A 2 -73.09 -68.37 -22.17
CA PRO A 2 -72.12 -67.50 -21.47
C PRO A 2 -71.22 -66.70 -22.44
N GLU A 3 -70.98 -65.42 -22.20
CA GLU A 3 -69.84 -64.82 -21.46
C GLU A 3 -68.55 -64.64 -22.30
N ASN A 4 -68.54 -63.50 -22.98
CA ASN A 4 -67.47 -62.87 -23.74
C ASN A 4 -66.36 -62.30 -22.83
N ASN A 5 -65.92 -63.05 -21.81
CA ASN A 5 -64.99 -62.55 -20.78
C ASN A 5 -63.51 -62.89 -21.06
N GLN A 6 -63.20 -63.85 -21.93
CA GLN A 6 -61.80 -64.23 -22.20
C GLN A 6 -61.02 -63.20 -23.04
N SER A 7 -61.68 -62.42 -23.91
CA SER A 7 -61.01 -61.37 -24.70
C SER A 7 -60.77 -60.07 -23.93
N LEU A 8 -61.36 -59.94 -22.74
CA LEU A 8 -61.16 -58.79 -21.84
C LEU A 8 -60.05 -59.08 -20.80
N GLU A 9 -59.95 -60.33 -20.32
CA GLU A 9 -58.90 -60.76 -19.38
C GLU A 9 -57.49 -60.73 -19.98
N ILE A 10 -57.32 -61.16 -21.23
CA ILE A 10 -56.01 -61.17 -21.90
C ILE A 10 -55.52 -59.75 -22.21
N ARG A 11 -56.43 -58.77 -22.35
CA ARG A 11 -56.08 -57.36 -22.59
C ARG A 11 -55.75 -56.57 -21.33
N SER A 12 -56.12 -57.07 -20.14
CA SER A 12 -55.84 -56.40 -18.86
C SER A 12 -54.43 -56.73 -18.34
N ASN A 13 -53.95 -57.96 -18.56
CA ASN A 13 -52.65 -58.42 -18.06
C ASN A 13 -51.44 -57.86 -18.85
N GLU A 14 -51.62 -57.45 -20.11
CA GLU A 14 -50.56 -56.77 -20.87
C GLU A 14 -50.44 -55.26 -20.54
N MET A 15 -51.53 -54.66 -20.05
CA MET A 15 -51.56 -53.23 -19.69
C MET A 15 -50.96 -52.97 -18.29
N GLU A 16 -50.88 -53.99 -17.44
CA GLU A 16 -50.27 -53.91 -16.10
C GLU A 16 -48.74 -54.02 -16.09
N GLU A 17 -48.10 -54.39 -17.19
CA GLU A 17 -46.63 -54.45 -17.27
C GLU A 17 -45.98 -53.13 -17.76
N VAL A 18 -46.81 -52.15 -18.13
CA VAL A 18 -46.35 -50.80 -18.55
C VAL A 18 -46.24 -49.83 -17.35
N VAL A 19 -46.83 -50.18 -16.21
CA VAL A 19 -46.79 -49.34 -15.01
C VAL A 19 -45.64 -49.80 -14.10
N GLY A 20 -44.46 -49.20 -14.26
CA GLY A 20 -43.47 -49.30 -13.19
C GLY A 20 -42.03 -48.90 -13.48
N ASN A 21 -41.61 -48.80 -14.74
CA ASN A 21 -40.21 -48.50 -15.03
C ASN A 21 -40.03 -47.06 -15.47
N ILE A 22 -39.43 -46.24 -14.61
CA ILE A 22 -39.05 -44.87 -14.93
C ILE A 22 -38.20 -44.92 -16.22
N PRO A 23 -38.62 -44.24 -17.30
CA PRO A 23 -37.94 -44.33 -18.58
C PRO A 23 -36.46 -43.93 -18.44
N THR A 24 -35.56 -44.80 -18.88
CA THR A 24 -34.10 -44.62 -18.71
C THR A 24 -33.56 -43.37 -19.40
N TRP A 25 -34.23 -42.88 -20.45
CA TRP A 25 -33.87 -41.62 -21.11
C TRP A 25 -34.05 -40.41 -20.18
N ILE A 26 -35.13 -40.37 -19.37
CA ILE A 26 -35.37 -39.29 -18.38
C ILE A 26 -34.31 -39.29 -17.29
N VAL A 27 -33.93 -40.48 -16.81
CA VAL A 27 -32.86 -40.64 -15.80
C VAL A 27 -31.52 -40.16 -16.35
N ARG A 28 -31.19 -40.51 -17.61
CA ARG A 28 -29.95 -40.08 -18.28
C ARG A 28 -29.90 -38.57 -18.50
N TRP A 29 -30.97 -37.94 -18.93
CA TRP A 29 -31.00 -36.48 -19.08
C TRP A 29 -30.93 -35.76 -17.73
N GLY A 30 -31.63 -36.28 -16.71
CA GLY A 30 -31.57 -35.74 -15.35
C GLY A 30 -30.14 -35.73 -14.79
N ILE A 31 -29.42 -36.85 -14.91
CA ILE A 31 -28.03 -36.92 -14.43
C ILE A 31 -27.10 -36.01 -15.24
N THR A 32 -27.28 -35.90 -16.57
CA THR A 32 -26.47 -34.97 -17.38
C THR A 32 -26.70 -33.51 -17.00
N VAL A 33 -27.95 -33.11 -16.74
CA VAL A 33 -28.29 -31.74 -16.32
C VAL A 33 -27.69 -31.46 -14.94
N LEU A 34 -27.77 -32.41 -14.01
CA LEU A 34 -27.18 -32.28 -12.67
C LEU A 34 -25.66 -32.09 -12.75
N PHE A 35 -24.95 -32.92 -13.53
CA PHE A 35 -23.51 -32.76 -13.73
C PHE A 35 -23.15 -31.47 -14.46
N ALA A 36 -23.94 -31.07 -15.47
CA ALA A 36 -23.71 -29.82 -16.20
C ALA A 36 -23.80 -28.60 -15.27
N VAL A 37 -24.80 -28.57 -14.39
CA VAL A 37 -24.94 -27.51 -13.37
C VAL A 37 -23.78 -27.55 -12.38
N GLY A 38 -23.35 -28.73 -11.94
CA GLY A 38 -22.19 -28.88 -11.06
C GLY A 38 -20.89 -28.38 -11.69
N ILE A 39 -20.60 -28.78 -12.93
CA ILE A 39 -19.42 -28.35 -13.69
C ILE A 39 -19.47 -26.83 -13.94
N LEU A 40 -20.64 -26.29 -14.26
CA LEU A 40 -20.83 -24.85 -14.44
C LEU A 40 -20.51 -24.10 -13.13
N GLY A 41 -20.96 -24.60 -11.98
CA GLY A 41 -20.60 -24.05 -10.68
C GLY A 41 -19.10 -24.08 -10.39
N LEU A 42 -18.43 -25.19 -10.72
CA LEU A 42 -16.97 -25.31 -10.59
C LEU A 42 -16.21 -24.35 -11.52
N MET A 43 -16.68 -24.18 -12.76
CA MET A 43 -16.14 -23.20 -13.71
C MET A 43 -16.25 -21.78 -13.16
N ILE A 44 -17.42 -21.40 -12.63
CA ILE A 44 -17.63 -20.07 -12.04
C ILE A 44 -16.73 -19.88 -10.80
N ALA A 45 -16.65 -20.88 -9.93
CA ALA A 45 -15.78 -20.85 -8.76
C ALA A 45 -14.29 -20.79 -9.12
N ASN A 46 -13.90 -21.33 -10.28
CA ASN A 46 -12.54 -21.21 -10.79
C ASN A 46 -12.26 -19.81 -11.37
N LEU A 47 -13.27 -19.17 -11.97
CA LEU A 47 -13.13 -17.85 -12.58
C LEU A 47 -13.05 -16.71 -11.56
N ILE A 48 -13.77 -16.80 -10.44
CA ILE A 48 -13.78 -15.75 -9.41
C ILE A 48 -12.51 -15.85 -8.56
N ARG A 49 -11.66 -14.81 -8.68
CA ARG A 49 -10.47 -14.64 -7.83
C ARG A 49 -10.84 -13.99 -6.50
N PHE A 50 -10.38 -14.57 -5.41
CA PHE A 50 -10.56 -14.01 -4.07
C PHE A 50 -9.18 -13.89 -3.41
N PRO A 51 -8.47 -12.77 -3.66
CA PRO A 51 -7.14 -12.60 -3.15
C PRO A 51 -7.14 -12.55 -1.63
N ASP A 52 -6.10 -13.14 -1.07
CA ASP A 52 -5.86 -13.12 0.36
C ASP A 52 -5.08 -11.84 0.71
N ILE A 53 -5.62 -11.02 1.61
CA ILE A 53 -5.03 -9.72 1.97
C ILE A 53 -4.54 -9.70 3.41
N LEU A 54 -3.45 -8.97 3.63
CA LEU A 54 -2.90 -8.68 4.95
C LEU A 54 -2.89 -7.18 5.17
N HIS A 55 -3.58 -6.74 6.21
CA HIS A 55 -3.61 -5.34 6.60
C HIS A 55 -2.36 -4.97 7.41
N GLY A 56 -1.86 -3.77 7.17
CA GLY A 56 -0.73 -3.18 7.88
C GLY A 56 -0.85 -1.66 7.94
N THR A 57 0.04 -1.04 8.69
CA THR A 57 0.19 0.41 8.77
C THR A 57 1.35 0.83 7.87
N VAL A 58 1.17 1.88 7.10
CA VAL A 58 2.23 2.42 6.24
C VAL A 58 2.78 3.71 6.83
N LEU A 59 4.09 3.85 6.71
CA LEU A 59 4.82 5.08 6.94
C LEU A 59 5.58 5.40 5.66
N MET A 60 5.19 6.47 4.99
CA MET A 60 5.91 7.02 3.85
C MET A 60 6.71 8.22 4.34
N GLN A 61 8.01 8.22 4.07
CA GLN A 61 8.90 9.30 4.46
C GLN A 61 9.71 9.77 3.26
N SER A 62 9.91 11.07 3.12
CA SER A 62 10.80 11.62 2.10
C SER A 62 12.22 11.08 2.31
N GLU A 63 12.86 10.59 1.23
CA GLU A 63 14.24 10.10 1.29
C GLU A 63 15.20 11.20 1.76
N ASN A 64 14.96 12.44 1.32
CA ASN A 64 15.72 13.60 1.75
C ASN A 64 14.90 14.41 2.77
N GLN A 65 15.38 14.47 4.00
CA GLN A 65 14.79 15.29 5.05
C GLN A 65 15.31 16.74 4.96
N PRO A 66 14.51 17.74 5.38
CA PRO A 66 14.97 19.12 5.46
C PRO A 66 16.18 19.26 6.38
N GLY A 67 17.22 19.93 5.89
CA GLY A 67 18.34 20.33 6.76
C GLY A 67 18.00 21.61 7.50
N LYS A 68 18.54 21.74 8.71
CA LYS A 68 18.40 22.95 9.51
C LYS A 68 19.77 23.48 9.90
N VAL A 69 19.94 24.79 9.74
CA VAL A 69 21.05 25.55 10.30
C VAL A 69 20.48 26.44 11.39
N THR A 70 20.90 26.20 12.62
CA THR A 70 20.46 26.96 13.80
C THR A 70 21.42 28.07 14.12
N ILE A 71 20.92 29.29 14.30
CA ILE A 71 21.68 30.45 14.78
C ILE A 71 21.28 30.67 16.22
N ARG A 72 22.28 30.64 17.11
CA ARG A 72 22.07 30.87 18.54
C ARG A 72 22.25 32.35 18.85
N ARG A 73 21.30 32.91 19.62
CA ARG A 73 21.46 34.20 20.28
C ARG A 73 22.71 34.11 21.14
N THR A 74 23.70 34.86 20.71
CA THR A 74 25.01 34.87 21.35
C THR A 74 24.96 35.84 22.53
N ASP A 75 25.59 35.49 23.65
CA ASP A 75 25.78 36.39 24.78
C ASP A 75 26.41 37.72 24.34
N GLU A 76 25.95 38.83 24.94
CA GLU A 76 26.32 40.23 24.63
C GLU A 76 27.85 40.47 24.49
N ASN A 77 28.69 39.62 25.08
CA ASN A 77 30.15 39.72 25.05
C ASN A 77 30.84 39.18 23.80
N SER A 78 30.15 38.54 22.86
CA SER A 78 30.82 37.89 21.71
C SER A 78 30.63 38.58 20.36
N ASN A 79 29.81 39.64 20.28
CA ASN A 79 29.68 40.56 19.12
C ASN A 79 29.81 39.92 17.72
N PHE A 80 29.31 38.69 17.53
CA PHE A 80 29.36 38.02 16.24
C PHE A 80 28.43 38.74 15.28
N ARG A 81 28.95 39.13 14.11
CA ARG A 81 28.14 39.76 13.06
C ARG A 81 27.71 38.68 12.07
N PHE A 82 26.41 38.47 11.96
CA PHE A 82 25.80 37.56 10.98
C PHE A 82 25.36 38.35 9.76
N ASN A 83 25.80 37.94 8.58
CA ASN A 83 25.33 38.48 7.31
C ASN A 83 24.69 37.35 6.49
N TYR A 84 23.41 37.50 6.20
CA TYR A 84 22.58 36.53 5.48
C TYR A 84 22.70 36.76 3.99
N LEU A 85 23.07 35.71 3.25
CA LEU A 85 23.20 35.77 1.79
C LEU A 85 21.95 35.25 1.07
N VAL A 86 21.05 34.58 1.80
CA VAL A 86 19.82 33.98 1.27
C VAL A 86 18.56 34.57 1.92
N LYS A 87 17.45 34.52 1.18
CA LYS A 87 16.13 34.99 1.59
C LYS A 87 15.11 33.85 1.55
N ASN A 88 13.96 34.08 2.20
CA ASN A 88 12.83 33.16 2.13
C ASN A 88 12.40 32.92 0.69
N GLY A 89 12.40 31.65 0.29
CA GLY A 89 11.99 31.20 -1.03
C GLY A 89 13.12 31.01 -2.04
N ASP A 90 14.36 31.39 -1.71
CA ASP A 90 15.51 31.21 -2.60
C ASP A 90 15.79 29.72 -2.82
N GLN A 91 16.32 29.40 -4.00
CA GLN A 91 16.72 28.05 -4.36
C GLN A 91 18.24 27.94 -4.29
N VAL A 92 18.73 26.95 -3.56
CA VAL A 92 20.16 26.75 -3.29
C VAL A 92 20.61 25.37 -3.79
N ALA A 93 21.90 25.25 -4.10
CA ALA A 93 22.59 24.04 -4.50
C ALA A 93 23.69 23.66 -3.47
N PRO A 94 24.18 22.41 -3.45
CA PRO A 94 25.26 21.99 -2.57
C PRO A 94 26.50 22.88 -2.74
N GLY A 95 27.01 23.44 -1.65
CA GLY A 95 28.15 24.35 -1.64
C GLY A 95 27.76 25.84 -1.56
N ASP A 96 26.49 26.20 -1.78
CA ASP A 96 26.05 27.59 -1.68
C ASP A 96 26.15 28.09 -0.24
N THR A 97 26.63 29.32 -0.07
CA THR A 97 26.77 29.96 1.24
C THR A 97 25.44 30.57 1.69
N LEU A 98 24.93 30.11 2.83
CA LEU A 98 23.69 30.59 3.42
C LEU A 98 23.91 31.86 4.25
N LEU A 99 24.95 31.86 5.08
CA LEU A 99 25.32 32.99 5.91
C LEU A 99 26.83 33.06 6.14
N THR A 100 27.28 34.24 6.52
CA THR A 100 28.64 34.47 7.00
C THR A 100 28.59 34.96 8.44
N ARG A 101 29.50 34.45 9.29
CA ARG A 101 29.69 34.86 10.67
C ARG A 101 31.08 35.43 10.83
N TYR A 102 31.19 36.70 11.17
CA TYR A 102 32.46 37.32 11.52
C TYR A 102 32.76 37.15 13.00
N ASP A 103 33.95 36.61 13.32
CA ASP A 103 34.48 36.52 14.68
C ASP A 103 35.45 37.68 14.94
N PRO A 104 35.10 38.65 15.81
CA PRO A 104 35.98 39.78 16.11
C PRO A 104 37.23 39.39 16.92
N LYS A 105 37.23 38.25 17.62
CA LYS A 105 38.39 37.80 18.42
C LYS A 105 39.49 37.22 17.55
N GLU A 106 39.11 36.54 16.47
CA GLU A 106 40.06 35.93 15.53
C GLU A 106 40.28 36.75 14.26
N GLY A 107 39.42 37.74 13.99
CA GLY A 107 39.46 38.53 12.76
C GLY A 107 39.12 37.71 11.51
N LYS A 108 38.36 36.61 11.66
CA LYS A 108 38.06 35.65 10.57
C LYS A 108 36.57 35.58 10.27
N ASN A 109 36.27 35.33 8.99
CA ASN A 109 34.91 35.02 8.54
C ASN A 109 34.71 33.52 8.44
N TYR A 110 33.62 33.05 9.01
CA TYR A 110 33.14 31.68 8.91
C TYR A 110 31.96 31.63 7.95
N TYR A 111 32.01 30.69 7.00
CA TYR A 111 30.98 30.51 5.98
C TYR A 111 30.15 29.28 6.32
N THR A 112 28.83 29.43 6.36
CA THR A 112 27.92 28.30 6.49
C THR A 112 27.38 27.96 5.12
N ILE A 113 27.74 26.78 4.61
CA ILE A 113 27.27 26.27 3.33
C ILE A 113 26.17 25.23 3.50
N THR A 114 25.31 25.05 2.49
CA THR A 114 24.38 23.93 2.44
C THR A 114 25.02 22.70 1.79
N PRO A 115 24.88 21.49 2.34
CA PRO A 115 25.32 20.26 1.68
C PRO A 115 24.29 19.73 0.65
N MET A 116 23.11 20.35 0.55
CA MET A 116 22.02 19.86 -0.29
C MET A 116 21.34 20.96 -1.11
N ALA A 117 20.72 20.56 -2.22
CA ALA A 117 19.87 21.44 -3.01
C ALA A 117 18.48 21.56 -2.38
N GLY A 118 17.89 22.75 -2.38
CA GLY A 118 16.56 22.94 -1.81
C GLY A 118 16.05 24.38 -1.86
N LYS A 119 14.87 24.59 -1.29
CA LYS A 119 14.27 25.91 -1.10
C LYS A 119 14.48 26.37 0.34
N ILE A 120 14.82 27.64 0.50
CA ILE A 120 15.13 28.24 1.80
C ILE A 120 13.85 28.70 2.51
N TYR A 121 13.72 28.31 3.77
CA TYR A 121 12.73 28.84 4.71
C TYR A 121 13.41 29.28 5.99
N ILE A 122 13.13 30.47 6.45
CA ILE A 122 13.78 31.11 7.58
C ILE A 122 12.72 31.41 8.62
N THR A 123 12.89 30.83 9.81
CA THR A 123 11.95 30.95 10.93
C THR A 123 12.67 31.47 12.17
N LYS A 124 11.94 32.09 13.11
CA LYS A 124 12.50 32.39 14.44
C LYS A 124 12.77 31.08 15.18
N GLY A 125 13.88 31.02 15.90
CA GLY A 125 14.17 29.91 16.79
C GLY A 125 13.26 29.95 18.01
N ILE A 126 12.66 28.82 18.37
CA ILE A 126 11.92 28.66 19.63
C ILE A 126 12.55 27.47 20.35
N ASP A 127 13.23 27.73 21.46
CA ASP A 127 13.73 26.73 22.40
C ASP A 127 13.33 27.11 23.84
N GLU A 128 13.31 26.14 24.74
CA GLU A 128 12.93 26.34 26.16
C GLU A 128 13.77 27.43 26.85
N LYS A 129 15.01 27.63 26.40
CA LYS A 129 15.95 28.60 26.94
C LYS A 129 16.00 29.91 26.14
N ASN A 130 15.21 30.05 25.07
CA ASN A 130 15.19 31.20 24.16
C ASN A 130 16.61 31.61 23.67
N THR A 131 17.48 30.62 23.49
CA THR A 131 18.86 30.78 22.98
C THR A 131 18.93 30.68 21.47
N LEU A 132 17.86 30.31 20.78
CA LEU A 132 17.81 30.29 19.32
C LEU A 132 17.26 31.62 18.81
N ASP A 133 18.01 32.26 17.91
CA ASP A 133 17.57 33.51 17.29
C ASP A 133 16.80 33.21 15.99
N GLN A 134 17.42 32.44 15.10
CA GLN A 134 16.87 32.14 13.79
C GLN A 134 17.27 30.74 13.32
N ILE A 135 16.42 30.10 12.53
CA ILE A 135 16.66 28.79 11.92
C ILE A 135 16.47 28.93 10.42
N ILE A 136 17.49 28.52 9.65
CA ILE A 136 17.42 28.42 8.19
C ILE A 136 17.19 26.95 7.84
N TRP A 137 16.07 26.67 7.22
CA TRP A 137 15.69 25.38 6.68
C TRP A 137 16.03 25.31 5.21
N VAL A 138 16.70 24.24 4.80
CA VAL A 138 16.89 23.88 3.40
C VAL A 138 15.97 22.69 3.11
N VAL A 139 14.87 22.94 2.40
CA VAL A 139 13.88 21.91 2.09
C VAL A 139 14.14 21.37 0.68
N PRO A 140 14.60 20.12 0.53
CA PRO A 140 14.87 19.55 -0.78
C PRO A 140 13.58 19.30 -1.57
N LYS A 141 13.66 19.43 -2.90
CA LYS A 141 12.57 18.99 -3.79
C LYS A 141 12.68 17.47 -3.94
N SER A 142 12.19 16.72 -2.97
CA SER A 142 12.27 15.26 -3.02
C SER A 142 11.35 14.71 -4.11
N SER A 143 11.90 13.82 -4.93
CA SER A 143 11.16 13.04 -5.93
C SER A 143 10.95 11.58 -5.50
N LYS A 144 11.55 11.19 -4.38
CA LYS A 144 11.54 9.82 -3.89
C LYS A 144 11.10 9.78 -2.44
N ALA A 145 10.27 8.80 -2.13
CA ALA A 145 9.83 8.50 -0.79
C ALA A 145 10.18 7.04 -0.46
N GLU A 146 10.68 6.84 0.74
CA GLU A 146 10.86 5.52 1.32
C GLU A 146 9.54 5.09 1.99
N ILE A 147 9.00 3.94 1.57
CA ILE A 147 7.72 3.44 2.06
C ILE A 147 7.97 2.19 2.90
N LYS A 148 7.53 2.25 4.15
CA LYS A 148 7.66 1.19 5.14
C LYS A 148 6.28 0.71 5.53
N VAL A 149 6.00 -0.58 5.37
CA VAL A 149 4.76 -1.21 5.81
C VAL A 149 5.04 -2.09 7.01
N LYS A 150 4.38 -1.78 8.12
CA LYS A 150 4.36 -2.60 9.33
C LYS A 150 3.15 -3.50 9.30
N TYR A 151 3.32 -4.80 9.55
CA TYR A 151 2.24 -5.77 9.55
C TYR A 151 2.44 -6.83 10.64
N ASN A 152 1.32 -7.38 11.10
CA ASN A 152 1.30 -8.35 12.19
C ASN A 152 1.99 -9.67 11.78
N SER A 153 2.67 -10.31 12.74
CA SER A 153 3.32 -11.62 12.56
C SER A 153 2.36 -12.75 12.18
N LYS A 154 1.05 -12.64 12.49
CA LYS A 154 0.03 -13.58 12.01
C LYS A 154 0.02 -13.59 10.48
N ARG A 155 0.46 -14.70 9.89
CA ARG A 155 0.57 -14.92 8.43
C ARG A 155 1.71 -14.15 7.75
N ALA A 156 2.65 -13.59 8.52
CA ALA A 156 3.85 -12.93 7.97
C ALA A 156 4.69 -13.87 7.09
N GLY A 157 4.71 -15.17 7.38
CA GLY A 157 5.38 -16.17 6.53
C GLY A 157 4.84 -16.28 5.10
N ASN A 158 3.67 -15.71 4.81
CA ASN A 158 3.08 -15.67 3.47
C ASN A 158 3.46 -14.41 2.68
N VAL A 159 4.12 -13.43 3.31
CA VAL A 159 4.56 -12.21 2.63
C VAL A 159 5.83 -12.52 1.84
N LYS A 160 5.83 -12.15 0.56
CA LYS A 160 6.92 -12.39 -0.37
C LYS A 160 7.24 -11.13 -1.17
N VAL A 161 8.51 -10.97 -1.51
CA VAL A 161 8.97 -9.92 -2.42
C VAL A 161 8.24 -10.05 -3.77
N GLY A 162 7.82 -8.92 -4.33
CA GLY A 162 7.05 -8.83 -5.57
C GLY A 162 5.54 -8.83 -5.41
N GLN A 163 5.00 -9.05 -4.21
CA GLN A 163 3.56 -8.94 -3.95
C GLN A 163 3.08 -7.49 -4.10
N SER A 164 1.88 -7.33 -4.65
CA SER A 164 1.23 -6.02 -4.79
C SER A 164 0.77 -5.49 -3.43
N VAL A 165 0.95 -4.20 -3.23
CA VAL A 165 0.53 -3.48 -2.02
C VAL A 165 -0.34 -2.31 -2.45
N LYS A 166 -1.53 -2.22 -1.86
CA LYS A 166 -2.38 -1.03 -1.93
C LYS A 166 -2.12 -0.19 -0.70
N ILE A 167 -1.92 1.10 -0.89
CA ILE A 167 -1.58 2.04 0.19
C ILE A 167 -2.64 3.14 0.21
N GLU A 168 -3.28 3.35 1.34
CA GLU A 168 -4.19 4.47 1.58
C GLU A 168 -3.53 5.43 2.56
N LEU A 169 -3.41 6.70 2.18
CA LEU A 169 -2.77 7.71 3.01
C LEU A 169 -3.83 8.47 3.81
N ALA A 170 -3.58 8.71 5.09
CA ALA A 170 -4.52 9.40 5.98
C ALA A 170 -4.76 10.86 5.54
N ASP A 171 -3.71 11.54 5.08
CA ASP A 171 -3.78 12.92 4.59
C ASP A 171 -4.52 13.05 3.23
N PHE A 172 -4.74 11.93 2.53
CA PHE A 172 -5.38 11.89 1.22
C PHE A 172 -6.51 10.83 1.21
N PRO A 173 -7.72 11.20 1.69
CA PRO A 173 -8.84 10.28 1.86
C PRO A 173 -9.16 9.46 0.60
N SER A 174 -9.40 8.17 0.78
CA SER A 174 -9.59 7.21 -0.31
C SER A 174 -10.84 7.46 -1.16
N ASN A 175 -11.85 8.14 -0.62
CA ASN A 175 -13.04 8.55 -1.37
C ASN A 175 -12.77 9.62 -2.45
N GLU A 176 -11.73 10.43 -2.27
CA GLU A 176 -11.39 11.52 -3.19
C GLU A 176 -10.12 11.22 -4.00
N TYR A 177 -9.13 10.60 -3.36
CA TYR A 177 -7.81 10.35 -3.95
C TYR A 177 -7.61 8.90 -4.32
N GLY A 178 -8.36 7.96 -3.75
CA GLY A 178 -8.16 6.53 -3.97
C GLY A 178 -6.94 6.00 -3.21
N PHE A 179 -6.19 5.09 -3.83
CA PHE A 179 -5.03 4.44 -3.22
C PHE A 179 -3.78 4.56 -4.10
N LEU A 180 -2.61 4.37 -3.51
CA LEU A 180 -1.35 4.19 -4.22
C LEU A 180 -1.08 2.70 -4.43
N GLU A 181 -0.49 2.36 -5.57
CA GLU A 181 -0.15 0.99 -5.91
C GLU A 181 1.37 0.80 -5.94
N GLY A 182 1.85 -0.15 -5.13
CA GLY A 182 3.26 -0.50 -5.04
C GLY A 182 3.49 -2.00 -5.02
N THR A 183 4.76 -2.37 -4.91
CA THR A 183 5.22 -3.75 -4.80
C THR A 183 6.20 -3.91 -3.65
N VAL A 184 6.09 -5.00 -2.90
CA VAL A 184 7.05 -5.33 -1.84
C VAL A 184 8.43 -5.49 -2.47
N SER A 185 9.38 -4.62 -2.12
CA SER A 185 10.75 -4.64 -2.64
C SER A 185 11.67 -5.49 -1.77
N SER A 186 11.53 -5.41 -0.46
CA SER A 186 12.28 -6.22 0.50
C SER A 186 11.54 -6.37 1.82
N ILE A 187 11.89 -7.41 2.58
CA ILE A 187 11.32 -7.70 3.90
C ILE A 187 12.47 -7.71 4.90
N LEU A 188 12.34 -6.97 6.00
CA LEU A 188 13.35 -6.97 7.05
C LEU A 188 13.29 -8.28 7.83
N PRO A 189 14.46 -8.93 8.08
CA PRO A 189 14.52 -10.19 8.81
C PRO A 189 14.34 -10.03 10.32
N VAL A 190 13.97 -8.84 10.78
CA VAL A 190 13.83 -8.49 12.20
C VAL A 190 12.39 -8.10 12.51
N GLN A 191 11.89 -8.52 13.67
CA GLN A 191 10.60 -8.11 14.21
C GLN A 191 10.85 -7.01 15.25
N MET A 192 10.01 -5.98 15.24
CA MET A 192 10.02 -4.92 16.24
C MET A 192 8.61 -4.83 16.81
N ASP A 193 8.46 -4.91 18.14
CA ASP A 193 7.17 -4.88 18.83
C ASP A 193 6.15 -5.94 18.34
N GLY A 194 6.63 -7.09 17.86
CA GLY A 194 5.79 -8.18 17.34
C GLY A 194 5.26 -7.96 15.91
N GLU A 195 5.74 -6.91 15.24
CA GLU A 195 5.44 -6.59 13.84
C GLU A 195 6.65 -6.82 12.94
N HIS A 196 6.38 -7.22 11.71
CA HIS A 196 7.37 -7.25 10.63
C HIS A 196 7.33 -5.94 9.85
N LEU A 197 8.46 -5.61 9.23
CA LEU A 197 8.57 -4.43 8.37
C LEU A 197 8.97 -4.85 6.96
N ALA A 198 8.22 -4.36 5.96
CA ALA A 198 8.55 -4.50 4.56
C ALA A 198 8.74 -3.14 3.91
N TYR A 199 9.68 -3.07 2.97
CA TYR A 199 9.83 -1.94 2.07
C TYR A 199 8.95 -2.13 0.84
N VAL A 200 8.35 -1.03 0.40
CA VAL A 200 7.49 -1.00 -0.78
C VAL A 200 8.03 0.03 -1.76
N GLU A 201 8.03 -0.32 -3.04
CA GLU A 201 8.38 0.57 -4.13
C GLU A 201 7.13 0.87 -4.98
N LEU A 202 6.93 2.13 -5.35
CA LEU A 202 5.83 2.54 -6.22
C LEU A 202 6.17 2.21 -7.68
N LYS A 203 5.14 1.96 -8.49
CA LYS A 203 5.33 1.69 -9.93
C LYS A 203 5.89 2.89 -10.71
N GLN A 204 5.81 4.10 -10.16
CA GLN A 204 6.12 5.35 -10.84
C GLN A 204 6.93 6.27 -9.91
N GLN A 205 7.78 7.12 -10.51
CA GLN A 205 8.55 8.12 -9.75
C GLN A 205 7.68 9.25 -9.20
N LYS A 206 6.61 9.59 -9.91
CA LYS A 206 5.58 10.51 -9.41
C LYS A 206 4.57 9.74 -8.58
N ILE A 207 4.11 10.34 -7.49
CA ILE A 207 3.07 9.74 -6.66
C ILE A 207 1.70 10.04 -7.28
N ILE A 208 1.26 9.13 -8.15
CA ILE A 208 -0.04 9.18 -8.82
C ILE A 208 -0.95 8.14 -8.18
N THR A 209 -2.13 8.57 -7.76
CA THR A 209 -3.14 7.71 -7.14
C THR A 209 -3.96 6.94 -8.17
N SER A 210 -4.77 5.97 -7.73
CA SER A 210 -5.70 5.21 -8.57
C SER A 210 -6.68 6.12 -9.32
N GLU A 211 -7.02 7.27 -8.75
CA GLU A 211 -7.85 8.32 -9.36
C GLU A 211 -7.08 9.25 -10.31
N LYS A 212 -5.84 8.90 -10.65
CA LYS A 212 -4.92 9.67 -11.53
C LYS A 212 -4.60 11.08 -11.01
N LYS A 213 -4.70 11.29 -9.70
CA LYS A 213 -4.30 12.55 -9.04
C LYS A 213 -2.83 12.48 -8.64
N GLU A 214 -2.07 13.53 -8.94
CA GLU A 214 -0.69 13.68 -8.47
C GLU A 214 -0.72 14.34 -7.09
N ILE A 215 -0.09 13.70 -6.10
CA ILE A 215 0.00 14.22 -4.72
C ILE A 215 1.44 14.63 -4.38
N PRO A 216 1.63 15.71 -3.60
CA PRO A 216 2.97 16.14 -3.19
C PRO A 216 3.56 15.17 -2.17
N ILE A 217 4.89 14.96 -2.19
CA ILE A 217 5.60 14.22 -1.15
C ILE A 217 5.80 15.12 0.06
N LEU A 218 5.21 14.76 1.19
CA LEU A 218 5.38 15.42 2.47
C LEU A 218 6.51 14.72 3.25
N PRO A 219 7.14 15.38 4.23
CA PRO A 219 8.25 14.80 4.98
C PRO A 219 7.90 13.45 5.62
N VAL A 220 6.69 13.34 6.16
CA VAL A 220 6.13 12.14 6.78
C VAL A 220 4.66 12.06 6.38
N MET A 221 4.22 10.87 5.99
CA MET A 221 2.82 10.54 5.74
C MET A 221 2.52 9.16 6.34
N GLU A 222 1.37 9.04 6.97
CA GLU A 222 0.92 7.80 7.59
C GLU A 222 -0.37 7.31 6.93
N GLY A 223 -0.68 6.03 7.12
CA GLY A 223 -1.92 5.46 6.62
C GLY A 223 -2.01 3.94 6.80
N SER A 224 -2.84 3.31 5.98
CA SER A 224 -3.00 1.86 5.93
C SER A 224 -2.40 1.27 4.66
N ALA A 225 -2.04 -0.01 4.73
CA ALA A 225 -1.60 -0.79 3.58
C ALA A 225 -2.27 -2.17 3.57
N GLU A 226 -2.57 -2.65 2.37
CA GLU A 226 -3.07 -4.00 2.13
C GLU A 226 -2.08 -4.73 1.22
N ILE A 227 -1.42 -5.75 1.77
CA ILE A 227 -0.50 -6.62 1.02
C ILE A 227 -1.32 -7.79 0.46
N VAL A 228 -1.26 -7.98 -0.86
CA VAL A 228 -1.93 -9.10 -1.54
C VAL A 228 -1.04 -10.34 -1.47
N LEU A 229 -1.39 -11.30 -0.61
CA LEU A 229 -0.58 -12.50 -0.32
C LEU A 229 -0.65 -13.55 -1.44
N SER A 230 -1.83 -13.77 -2.01
CA SER A 230 -2.04 -14.76 -3.07
C SER A 230 -3.28 -14.43 -3.87
N ASP A 231 -3.20 -14.61 -5.19
CA ASP A 231 -4.33 -14.42 -6.11
C ASP A 231 -5.01 -15.77 -6.42
N ARG A 232 -5.52 -16.43 -5.36
CA ARG A 232 -6.18 -17.74 -5.49
C ARG A 232 -7.64 -17.59 -5.87
N SER A 233 -8.14 -18.50 -6.70
CA SER A 233 -9.58 -18.59 -6.97
C SER A 233 -10.34 -19.20 -5.80
N ILE A 234 -11.66 -19.00 -5.75
CA ILE A 234 -12.53 -19.61 -4.74
C ILE A 234 -12.37 -21.14 -4.77
N PHE A 235 -12.31 -21.73 -5.96
CA PHE A 235 -12.05 -23.16 -6.12
C PHE A 235 -10.75 -23.59 -5.43
N GLN A 236 -9.63 -22.90 -5.69
CA GLN A 236 -8.35 -23.20 -5.04
C GLN A 236 -8.39 -22.97 -3.53
N ARG A 237 -9.19 -22.01 -3.05
CA ARG A 237 -9.34 -21.74 -1.61
C ARG A 237 -10.09 -22.85 -0.88
N ILE A 238 -11.12 -23.42 -1.49
CA ILE A 238 -11.95 -24.49 -0.89
C ILE A 238 -11.27 -25.86 -1.02
N PHE A 239 -10.70 -26.16 -2.18
CA PHE A 239 -10.17 -27.49 -2.50
C PHE A 239 -8.64 -27.60 -2.35
N GLY A 240 -7.92 -26.48 -2.21
CA GLY A 240 -6.45 -26.48 -2.14
C GLY A 240 -5.86 -27.02 -0.84
N SER A 241 -6.66 -27.33 0.18
CA SER A 241 -6.22 -28.06 1.37
C SER A 241 -6.40 -29.58 1.26
N ILE A 242 -7.05 -30.05 0.19
CA ILE A 242 -7.40 -31.46 -0.03
C ILE A 242 -6.36 -32.14 -0.96
N PHE A 243 -5.47 -31.36 -1.56
CA PHE A 243 -4.37 -31.81 -2.42
C PHE A 243 -3.01 -31.35 -1.88
#